data_AF-A0A4Y4B119-F1
#
_entry.id   AF-A0A4Y4B119-F1
#
_cell.length_a   1.000
_cell.length_b   1.000
_cell.length_c   1.000
_cell.angle_alpha   90.00
_cell.angle_beta   90.00
_cell.angle_gamma   90.00
#
_symmetry.space_group_name_H-M   'P 1'
#
loop_
_entity.id
_entity.type
_entity.pdbx_description
1 polymer ?
#
loop_
_entity_poly.entity_id
_entity_poly.type
_entity_poly.pdbx_seq_one_letter_code
_entity_poly.pdbx_strand_id
1 'polypeptide(L)'
;MSEDDFLFRTPLGHLHNRNSAGEEWRRIRKAAGLGDDVTLHNLRHTFASNLIASGCDVVTVQRALGHSQPSITLNVYSHLWPSAEDKTRSATSTFMTEVLTTSR
;
A
#
# COMPACT_ATOMS: atom_id res chain seq x y z
N MET A 1 -1.76 -26.09 -17.87
CA MET A 1 -1.14 -24.79 -18.16
C MET A 1 0.35 -25.05 -18.35
N SER A 2 0.94 -24.64 -19.47
CA SER A 2 2.40 -24.71 -19.63
C SER A 2 3.06 -23.66 -18.73
N GLU A 3 4.32 -23.85 -18.34
CA GLU A 3 5.06 -22.90 -17.49
C GLU A 3 5.10 -21.46 -18.06
N ASP A 4 5.00 -21.30 -19.38
CA ASP A 4 4.99 -20.00 -20.06
C ASP A 4 3.58 -19.43 -20.32
N ASP A 5 2.53 -20.00 -19.71
CA ASP A 5 1.16 -19.51 -19.90
C ASP A 5 0.88 -18.30 -19.00
N PHE A 6 0.78 -17.12 -19.62
CA PHE A 6 0.51 -15.87 -18.91
C PHE A 6 -0.92 -15.82 -18.37
N LEU A 7 -1.03 -15.49 -17.08
CA LEU A 7 -2.33 -15.39 -16.38
C LEU A 7 -3.22 -14.25 -16.89
N PHE A 8 -2.63 -13.11 -17.26
CA PHE A 8 -3.37 -11.91 -17.67
C PHE A 8 -3.22 -11.64 -19.16
N ARG A 9 -4.31 -11.80 -19.89
CA ARG A 9 -4.39 -11.61 -21.34
C ARG A 9 -5.48 -10.60 -21.67
N THR A 10 -5.26 -9.87 -22.76
CA THR A 10 -6.31 -9.04 -23.36
C THR A 10 -7.44 -9.94 -23.90
N PRO A 11 -8.63 -9.38 -24.19
CA PRO A 11 -9.72 -10.15 -24.80
C PRO A 11 -9.35 -10.83 -26.12
N LEU A 12 -8.31 -10.35 -26.81
CA LEU A 12 -7.75 -10.93 -28.04
C LEU A 12 -6.67 -12.00 -27.79
N GLY A 13 -6.40 -12.35 -26.53
CA GLY A 13 -5.44 -13.38 -26.13
C GLY A 13 -3.98 -12.91 -26.03
N HIS A 14 -3.70 -11.64 -26.34
CA HIS A 14 -2.35 -11.05 -26.25
C HIS A 14 -1.98 -10.66 -24.83
N LEU A 15 -0.69 -10.43 -24.58
CA LEU A 15 -0.24 -9.89 -23.30
C LEU A 15 -0.66 -8.44 -23.13
N HIS A 16 -1.00 -8.08 -21.91
CA HIS A 16 -1.15 -6.67 -21.55
C HIS A 16 0.19 -5.96 -21.71
N ASN A 17 0.21 -4.95 -22.58
CA ASN A 17 1.25 -3.92 -22.61
C ASN A 17 0.78 -2.68 -21.84
N ARG A 18 1.68 -1.69 -21.68
CA ARG A 18 1.39 -0.42 -20.96
C ARG A 18 0.14 0.28 -21.46
N ASN A 19 -0.08 0.33 -22.78
CA ASN A 19 -1.22 1.03 -23.37
C ASN A 19 -2.52 0.29 -23.09
N SER A 20 -2.57 -1.01 -23.38
CA SER A 20 -3.75 -1.83 -23.13
C SER A 20 -4.15 -1.87 -21.65
N ALA A 21 -3.18 -1.92 -20.73
CA ALA A 21 -3.43 -1.85 -19.30
C ALA A 21 -3.96 -0.46 -18.89
N GLY A 22 -3.44 0.62 -19.49
CA GLY A 22 -3.93 1.98 -19.27
C GLY A 22 -5.36 2.20 -19.78
N GLU A 23 -5.70 1.62 -20.93
CA GLU A 23 -7.06 1.63 -21.48
C GLU A 23 -8.03 0.84 -20.60
N GLU A 24 -7.64 -0.36 -20.17
CA GLU A 24 -8.41 -1.17 -19.22
C GLU A 24 -8.68 -0.38 -17.95
N TRP A 25 -7.63 0.20 -17.38
CA TRP A 25 -7.74 1.01 -16.17
C TRP A 25 -8.67 2.22 -16.37
N ARG A 26 -8.63 2.86 -17.55
CA ARG A 26 -9.57 3.95 -17.89
C ARG A 26 -11.02 3.48 -17.86
N ARG A 27 -11.31 2.28 -18.39
CA ARG A 27 -12.66 1.70 -18.34
C ARG A 27 -13.08 1.40 -16.90
N ILE A 28 -12.21 0.76 -16.12
CA ILE A 28 -12.47 0.40 -14.72
C ILE A 28 -12.72 1.65 -13.87
N ARG A 29 -11.85 2.68 -13.93
CA ARG A 29 -12.03 3.90 -13.13
C ARG A 29 -13.34 4.61 -13.44
N LYS A 30 -13.74 4.65 -14.71
CA LYS A 30 -14.98 5.31 -15.14
C LYS A 30 -16.19 4.55 -14.62
N ALA A 31 -16.17 3.22 -14.70
CA ALA A 31 -17.21 2.37 -14.13
C ALA A 31 -17.30 2.49 -12.60
N ALA A 32 -16.17 2.71 -11.92
CA ALA A 32 -16.09 2.93 -10.48
C ALA A 32 -16.38 4.38 -10.03
N GLY A 33 -16.62 5.32 -10.97
CA GLY A 33 -16.85 6.73 -10.64
C GLY A 33 -15.63 7.46 -10.08
N LEU A 34 -14.42 6.99 -10.37
CA LEU A 34 -13.16 7.59 -9.89
C LEU A 34 -12.66 8.69 -10.84
N GLY A 35 -11.98 9.68 -10.28
CA GLY A 35 -11.36 10.78 -11.03
C GLY A 35 -10.21 10.33 -11.95
N ASP A 36 -9.89 11.16 -12.94
CA ASP A 36 -8.83 10.90 -13.91
C ASP A 36 -7.43 10.92 -13.28
N ASP A 37 -7.28 11.56 -12.13
CA ASP A 37 -6.08 11.64 -11.30
C ASP A 37 -5.77 10.31 -10.59
N VAL A 38 -6.74 9.41 -10.44
CA VAL A 38 -6.53 8.10 -9.81
C VAL A 38 -5.89 7.14 -10.80
N THR A 39 -4.57 6.94 -10.70
CA THR A 39 -3.77 6.02 -11.54
C THR A 39 -3.61 4.63 -10.92
N LEU A 40 -3.15 3.65 -11.72
CA LEU A 40 -2.75 2.33 -11.20
C LEU A 40 -1.65 2.43 -10.13
N HIS A 41 -0.78 3.45 -10.20
CA HIS A 41 0.27 3.64 -9.19
C HIS A 41 -0.30 4.08 -7.84
N ASN A 42 -1.45 4.78 -7.84
CA ASN A 42 -2.15 5.11 -6.60
C ASN A 42 -2.61 3.85 -5.85
N LEU A 43 -3.00 2.79 -6.55
CA LEU A 43 -3.32 1.50 -5.91
C LEU A 43 -2.12 0.92 -5.15
N ARG A 44 -0.91 1.04 -5.73
CA ARG A 44 0.33 0.64 -5.07
C ARG A 44 0.62 1.51 -3.84
N HIS A 45 0.36 2.81 -3.91
CA HIS A 45 0.47 3.70 -2.75
C HIS A 45 -0.54 3.33 -1.65
N THR A 46 -1.79 3.04 -2.00
CA THR A 46 -2.82 2.60 -1.05
C THR A 46 -2.43 1.29 -0.35
N PHE A 47 -1.87 0.34 -1.10
CA PHE A 47 -1.36 -0.90 -0.52
C PHE A 47 -0.22 -0.62 0.48
N ALA A 48 0.75 0.22 0.11
CA ALA A 48 1.85 0.61 0.99
C ALA A 48 1.35 1.31 2.26
N SER A 49 0.46 2.29 2.13
CA SER A 49 -0.06 3.05 3.27
C SER A 49 -0.82 2.15 4.24
N ASN A 50 -1.59 1.18 3.74
CA ASN A 50 -2.32 0.24 4.59
C ASN A 50 -1.39 -0.68 5.39
N LEU A 51 -0.31 -1.18 4.78
CA LEU A 51 0.67 -1.99 5.50
C LEU A 51 1.34 -1.18 6.62
N ILE A 52 1.70 0.08 6.34
CA ILE A 52 2.33 0.97 7.31
C ILE A 52 1.36 1.30 8.46
N ALA A 53 0.11 1.65 8.12
CA ALA A 53 -0.93 1.92 9.11
C ALA A 53 -1.24 0.69 9.99
N SER A 54 -1.03 -0.52 9.46
CA SER A 54 -1.15 -1.78 10.20
C SER A 54 0.07 -2.09 11.08
N GLY A 55 1.07 -1.20 11.12
CA GLY A 55 2.25 -1.32 11.97
C GLY A 55 3.40 -2.14 11.37
N CYS A 56 3.37 -2.47 10.08
CA CYS A 56 4.48 -3.18 9.44
C CYS A 56 5.76 -2.32 9.41
N ASP A 57 6.91 -2.95 9.60
CA ASP A 57 8.21 -2.29 9.50
C ASP A 57 8.62 -2.05 8.04
N VAL A 58 9.64 -1.21 7.85
CA VAL A 58 10.13 -0.80 6.52
C VAL A 58 10.58 -1.98 5.65
N VAL A 59 11.21 -3.01 6.21
CA VAL A 59 11.71 -4.16 5.45
C VAL A 59 10.54 -5.00 4.98
N THR A 60 9.53 -5.22 5.83
CA THR A 60 8.30 -5.91 5.46
C THR A 60 7.59 -5.18 4.31
N VAL A 61 7.40 -3.87 4.42
CA VAL A 61 6.74 -3.06 3.37
C VAL A 61 7.56 -3.06 2.08
N GLN A 62 8.88 -2.88 2.17
CA GLN A 62 9.79 -2.95 1.02
C GLN A 62 9.68 -4.28 0.27
N ARG A 63 9.69 -5.41 0.99
CA ARG A 63 9.60 -6.74 0.39
C ARG A 63 8.23 -6.97 -0.25
N ALA A 64 7.15 -6.58 0.42
CA ALA A 64 5.79 -6.66 -0.13
C ALA A 64 5.62 -5.82 -1.40
N LEU A 65 6.28 -4.67 -1.47
CA LEU A 65 6.30 -3.82 -2.65
C LEU A 65 7.28 -4.33 -3.73
N GLY A 66 8.22 -5.21 -3.41
CA GLY A 66 9.28 -5.62 -4.33
C GLY A 66 10.28 -4.50 -4.63
N HIS A 67 10.47 -3.55 -3.72
CA HIS A 67 11.56 -2.58 -3.86
C HIS A 67 12.91 -3.29 -3.62
N SER A 68 13.91 -2.98 -4.44
CA SER A 68 15.23 -3.59 -4.32
C SER A 68 15.98 -3.16 -3.06
N GLN A 69 15.66 -1.99 -2.50
CA GLN A 69 16.31 -1.42 -1.32
C GLN A 69 15.28 -0.75 -0.38
N PRO A 70 15.45 -0.84 0.95
CA PRO A 70 14.57 -0.15 1.92
C PRO A 70 14.52 1.37 1.73
N SER A 71 15.60 1.99 1.27
CA SER A 71 15.68 3.44 1.02
C SER A 71 14.61 3.92 0.03
N ILE A 72 14.25 3.12 -0.98
CA ILE A 72 13.17 3.46 -1.93
C ILE A 72 11.84 3.61 -1.19
N THR A 73 11.54 2.69 -0.26
CA THR A 73 10.33 2.76 0.56
C THR A 73 10.38 3.95 1.52
N LEU A 74 11.52 4.19 2.18
CA LEU A 74 11.66 5.30 3.13
C LEU A 74 11.53 6.67 2.45
N ASN A 75 12.13 6.84 1.28
CA ASN A 75 12.07 8.09 0.52
C ASN A 75 10.63 8.49 0.19
N VAL A 76 9.75 7.52 -0.04
CA VAL A 76 8.36 7.77 -0.44
C VAL A 76 7.42 7.80 0.77
N TYR A 77 7.60 6.89 1.74
CA TYR A 77 6.57 6.61 2.75
C TYR A 77 7.00 6.85 4.20
N SER A 78 8.23 7.31 4.46
CA SER A 78 8.73 7.53 5.85
C SER A 78 7.77 8.35 6.72
N HIS A 79 7.13 9.37 6.13
CA HIS A 79 6.17 10.25 6.79
C HIS A 79 4.89 9.55 7.28
N LEU A 80 4.62 8.31 6.86
CA LEU A 80 3.46 7.53 7.28
C LEU A 80 3.70 6.74 8.56
N TRP A 81 4.95 6.51 8.96
CA TRP A 81 5.23 5.82 10.21
C TRP A 81 5.05 6.76 11.41
N PRO A 82 4.53 6.26 12.55
CA PRO A 82 4.46 7.05 13.76
C PRO A 82 5.84 7.55 14.18
N SER A 83 5.91 8.84 14.52
CA SER A 83 7.12 9.44 15.07
C SER A 83 7.45 8.83 16.45
N ALA A 84 8.67 9.06 16.93
CA ALA A 84 9.04 8.68 18.30
C ALA A 84 8.12 9.34 19.35
N GLU A 85 7.70 10.57 19.08
CA GLU A 85 6.77 11.33 19.93
C GLU A 85 5.37 10.71 19.94
N ASP A 86 4.85 10.28 18.78
CA ASP A 86 3.56 9.60 18.67
C ASP A 86 3.55 8.29 19.45
N LYS A 87 4.62 7.50 19.31
CA LYS A 87 4.79 6.25 20.05
C LYS A 87 4.85 6.49 21.55
N THR A 88 5.60 7.50 21.98
CA THR A 88 5.73 7.88 23.40
C THR A 88 4.38 8.32 23.97
N ARG A 89 3.66 9.18 23.25
CA ARG A 89 2.32 9.64 23.66
C ARG A 89 1.34 8.48 23.78
N SER A 90 1.31 7.59 22.78
CA SER A 90 0.43 6.43 22.77
C SER A 90 0.74 5.46 23.93
N ALA A 91 2.02 5.17 24.18
CA ALA A 91 2.46 4.32 25.28
C ALA A 91 2.05 4.89 26.64
N THR A 92 2.32 6.17 26.90
CA THR A 92 1.93 6.84 28.15
C THR A 92 0.42 6.88 28.32
N SER A 93 -0.34 7.21 27.26
CA SER A 93 -1.81 7.24 27.29
C SER A 93 -2.40 5.88 27.66
N THR A 94 -1.86 4.81 27.08
CA THR A 94 -2.30 3.43 27.35
C THR A 94 -2.05 3.06 28.81
N PHE A 95 -0.82 3.29 29.29
CA PHE A 95 -0.44 3.03 30.68
C PHE A 95 -1.31 3.80 31.69
N MET A 96 -1.52 5.11 31.47
CA MET A 96 -2.33 5.93 32.37
C MET A 96 -3.80 5.45 32.41
N THR A 97 -4.34 5.02 31.27
CA THR A 97 -5.70 4.48 31.19
C THR A 97 -5.84 3.19 32.01
N GLU A 98 -4.85 2.29 31.92
CA GLU A 98 -4.83 1.03 32.67
C GLU A 98 -4.75 1.28 34.20
N VAL A 99 -3.86 2.18 34.65
CA VAL A 99 -3.73 2.53 36.07
C VAL A 99 -5.02 3.11 36.65
N LEU A 100 -5.67 4.01 35.90
CA LEU A 100 -6.90 4.70 36.35
C LEU A 100 -8.13 3.78 36.34
N THR A 101 -8.16 2.76 35.48
CA THR A 101 -9.27 1.80 35.40
C THR A 101 -9.13 0.63 36.37
N THR A 102 -7.90 0.21 36.69
CA THR A 102 -7.61 -0.86 37.65
C THR A 102 -7.81 -0.43 39.12
N SER A 103 -7.81 0.88 39.38
CA SER A 103 -8.00 1.45 40.73
C SER A 103 -9.49 1.65 41.13
N ARG A 104 -10.42 0.98 40.45
CA ARG A 104 -11.86 0.92 40.78
C ARG A 104 -12.29 -0.52 41.00
#